data_AF-A0A1G6HQ85-F1
#
_entry.id   AF-A0A1G6HQ85-F1
#
_cell.length_a   1.000
_cell.length_b   1.000
_cell.length_c   1.000
_cell.angle_alpha   90.00
_cell.angle_beta   90.00
_cell.angle_gamma   90.00
#
_symmetry.space_group_name_H-M   'P 1'
#
loop_
_entity.id
_entity.type
_entity.pdbx_description
1 polymer ?
#
loop_
_entity_poly.entity_id
_entity_poly.type
_entity_poly.pdbx_seq_one_letter_code
_entity_poly.pdbx_strand_id
1 'polypeptide(L)'
;MIRDKAKILLGIKDDLQDDVLDLIISNVTAHLMSLLKKPEVPPALDFVILEVVVRRFHRLGSEGMKTESVEGHSVAFYDLKDEFVPFLDIIAEYRDDEDVNRARRGKVCMI
;
A
#
# COMPACT_ATOMS: atom_id res chain seq x y z
N MET A 1 -2.44 -1.87 -14.68
CA MET A 1 -0.97 -1.99 -14.43
C MET A 1 -0.66 -2.58 -13.07
N ILE A 2 -1.06 -1.98 -11.93
CA ILE A 2 -0.81 -2.58 -10.61
C ILE A 2 -1.62 -3.87 -10.42
N ARG A 3 -2.90 -3.88 -10.81
CA ARG A 3 -3.77 -5.08 -10.78
C ARG A 3 -3.15 -6.26 -11.53
N ASP A 4 -2.68 -6.05 -12.75
CA ASP A 4 -2.08 -7.10 -13.58
C ASP A 4 -0.82 -7.69 -12.94
N LYS A 5 0.04 -6.83 -12.37
CA LYS A 5 1.22 -7.27 -11.60
C LYS A 5 0.81 -8.07 -10.36
N ALA A 6 -0.23 -7.64 -9.65
CA ALA A 6 -0.75 -8.34 -8.48
C ALA A 6 -1.27 -9.74 -8.87
N LYS A 7 -2.02 -9.87 -9.96
CA LYS A 7 -2.47 -11.18 -10.48
C LYS A 7 -1.31 -12.12 -10.77
N ILE A 8 -0.26 -11.62 -11.42
CA ILE A 8 0.95 -12.40 -11.72
C ILE A 8 1.59 -12.93 -10.42
N LEU A 9 1.73 -12.08 -9.40
CA LEU A 9 2.32 -12.46 -8.11
C LEU A 9 1.44 -13.44 -7.32
N LEU A 10 0.12 -13.32 -7.45
CA LEU A 10 -0.85 -14.19 -6.80
C LEU A 10 -1.11 -15.50 -7.56
N GLY A 11 -0.55 -15.66 -8.77
CA GLY A 11 -0.79 -16.81 -9.63
C GLY A 11 -2.22 -16.90 -10.18
N ILE A 12 -2.97 -15.79 -10.17
CA ILE A 12 -4.34 -15.70 -10.67
C ILE A 12 -4.31 -15.55 -12.19
N LYS A 13 -5.07 -16.40 -12.89
CA LYS A 13 -5.14 -16.41 -14.36
C LYS A 13 -6.50 -15.96 -14.91
N ASP A 14 -7.51 -15.89 -14.04
CA ASP A 14 -8.85 -15.46 -14.35
C ASP A 14 -9.12 -14.04 -13.81
N ASP A 15 -10.34 -13.56 -14.02
CA ASP A 15 -10.77 -12.22 -13.65
C ASP A 15 -11.79 -12.22 -12.48
N LEU A 16 -11.98 -13.36 -11.80
CA LEU A 16 -13.03 -13.49 -10.78
C LEU A 16 -12.74 -12.65 -9.53
N GLN A 17 -11.47 -12.30 -9.28
CA GLN A 17 -11.07 -11.50 -8.12
C GLN A 17 -10.69 -10.05 -8.48
N ASP A 18 -11.02 -9.59 -9.68
CA ASP A 18 -10.65 -8.23 -10.15
C ASP A 18 -11.27 -7.15 -9.27
N ASP A 19 -12.57 -7.26 -8.99
CA ASP A 19 -13.27 -6.28 -8.15
C ASP A 19 -12.66 -6.22 -6.73
N VAL A 20 -12.25 -7.38 -6.20
CA VAL A 20 -11.61 -7.48 -4.89
C VAL A 20 -10.22 -6.85 -4.93
N LEU A 21 -9.43 -7.16 -5.95
CA LEU A 21 -8.09 -6.60 -6.13
C LEU A 21 -8.15 -5.08 -6.32
N ASP A 22 -9.08 -4.57 -7.13
CA ASP A 22 -9.25 -3.14 -7.35
C ASP A 22 -9.68 -2.41 -6.08
N LEU A 23 -10.56 -3.01 -5.27
CA LEU A 23 -10.93 -2.46 -3.97
C LEU A 23 -9.75 -2.44 -2.99
N ILE A 24 -8.93 -3.50 -2.95
CA ILE A 24 -7.73 -3.55 -2.11
C ILE A 24 -6.73 -2.48 -2.57
N ILE A 25 -6.47 -2.38 -3.88
CA ILE A 25 -5.55 -1.38 -4.45
C ILE A 25 -6.02 0.03 -4.09
N SER A 26 -7.29 0.35 -4.32
CA SER A 26 -7.85 1.67 -3.99
C SER A 26 -7.66 2.01 -2.51
N ASN A 27 -7.91 1.07 -1.60
CA ASN A 27 -7.74 1.28 -0.17
C ASN A 27 -6.28 1.44 0.24
N VAL A 28 -5.37 0.65 -0.33
CA VAL A 28 -3.93 0.73 -0.06
C VAL A 28 -3.36 2.05 -0.56
N THR A 29 -3.75 2.47 -1.77
CA THR A 29 -3.36 3.77 -2.34
C THR A 29 -3.86 4.92 -1.48
N ALA A 30 -5.13 4.92 -1.06
CA ALA A 30 -5.68 5.96 -0.19
C ALA A 30 -4.95 6.03 1.16
N HIS A 31 -4.60 4.88 1.75
CA HIS A 31 -3.83 4.84 2.99
C HIS A 31 -2.41 5.40 2.79
N LEU A 32 -1.72 5.01 1.73
CA LEU A 32 -0.39 5.52 1.41
C LEU A 32 -0.41 7.04 1.15
N MET A 33 -1.42 7.54 0.44
CA MET A 33 -1.64 8.98 0.25
C MET A 33 -1.80 9.71 1.59
N SER A 34 -2.56 9.13 2.53
CA SER A 34 -2.72 9.68 3.87
C SER A 34 -1.40 9.70 4.66
N LEU A 35 -0.54 8.69 4.49
CA LEU A 35 0.77 8.64 5.15
C LEU A 35 1.74 9.68 4.56
N LEU A 36 1.74 9.82 3.24
CA LEU A 36 2.52 10.84 2.51
C LEU A 36 2.00 12.27 2.74
N LYS A 37 0.72 12.41 3.13
CA LYS A 37 -0.03 13.68 3.17
C LYS A 37 -0.03 14.38 1.81
N LYS A 38 -0.12 13.60 0.73
CA LYS A 38 -0.08 14.07 -0.65
C LYS A 38 -1.34 13.63 -1.41
N PRO A 39 -1.79 14.42 -2.40
CA PRO A 39 -2.96 14.07 -3.22
C PRO A 39 -2.68 12.93 -4.20
N GLU A 40 -1.42 12.58 -4.42
CA GLU A 40 -1.01 11.56 -5.39
C GLU A 40 0.17 10.76 -4.84
N VAL A 41 0.24 9.47 -5.18
CA VAL A 41 1.38 8.60 -4.84
C VAL A 41 2.44 8.70 -5.93
N PRO A 42 3.70 9.02 -5.60
CA PRO A 42 4.81 8.98 -6.54
C PRO A 42 4.96 7.58 -7.19
N PRO A 43 5.22 7.46 -8.49
CA PRO A 43 5.40 6.17 -9.16
C PRO A 43 6.53 5.31 -8.57
N ALA A 44 7.51 5.95 -7.92
CA ALA A 44 8.57 5.25 -7.20
C ALA A 44 8.07 4.42 -6.02
N LEU A 45 6.87 4.69 -5.50
CA LEU A 45 6.24 3.95 -4.40
C LEU A 45 5.20 2.92 -4.88
N ASP A 46 5.05 2.71 -6.20
CA ASP A 46 4.14 1.70 -6.75
C ASP A 46 4.44 0.29 -6.24
N PHE A 47 5.72 -0.02 -5.98
CA PHE A 47 6.12 -1.32 -5.43
C PHE A 47 5.60 -1.51 -4.00
N VAL A 48 5.47 -0.44 -3.20
CA VAL A 48 4.90 -0.49 -1.86
C VAL A 48 3.42 -0.87 -1.94
N ILE A 49 2.68 -0.24 -2.87
CA ILE A 49 1.27 -0.58 -3.11
C ILE A 49 1.16 -2.06 -3.49
N LEU A 50 1.97 -2.53 -4.43
CA LEU A 50 1.95 -3.91 -4.91
C LEU A 50 2.19 -4.93 -3.78
N GLU A 51 3.23 -4.72 -2.97
CA GLU A 51 3.57 -5.60 -1.83
C GLU A 51 2.43 -5.68 -0.80
N VAL A 52 1.86 -4.53 -0.44
CA VAL A 52 0.78 -4.46 0.56
C VAL A 52 -0.52 -5.09 0.01
N VAL A 53 -0.82 -4.88 -1.27
CA VAL A 53 -1.99 -5.49 -1.96
C VAL A 53 -1.90 -7.01 -1.92
N VAL A 54 -0.74 -7.59 -2.27
CA VAL A 54 -0.52 -9.04 -2.25
C VAL A 54 -0.70 -9.61 -0.84
N ARG A 55 -0.15 -8.93 0.18
CA ARG A 55 -0.31 -9.36 1.58
C ARG A 55 -1.77 -9.32 2.04
N ARG A 56 -2.50 -8.24 1.72
CA ARG A 56 -3.93 -8.11 2.05
C ARG A 56 -4.77 -9.17 1.37
N PHE A 57 -4.50 -9.47 0.10
CA PHE A 57 -5.22 -10.50 -0.64
C PHE A 57 -5.01 -11.89 -0.01
N HIS A 58 -3.76 -12.27 0.26
CA HIS A 58 -3.47 -13.53 0.96
C HIS A 58 -4.11 -13.59 2.34
N ARG A 59 -4.12 -12.48 3.09
CA ARG A 59 -4.79 -12.40 4.39
C ARG A 59 -6.30 -12.63 4.28
N LEU A 60 -6.97 -11.91 3.39
CA LEU A 60 -8.41 -12.03 3.16
C LEU A 60 -8.81 -13.46 2.73
N GLY A 61 -8.01 -14.08 1.86
CA GLY A 61 -8.19 -15.48 1.48
C GLY A 61 -7.95 -16.46 2.63
N SER A 62 -6.94 -16.19 3.48
CA SER A 62 -6.61 -17.06 4.63
C SER A 62 -7.61 -16.95 5.78
N GLU A 63 -8.29 -15.81 5.94
CA GLU A 63 -9.28 -15.58 7.00
C GLU A 63 -10.53 -16.44 6.78
N GLY A 64 -10.96 -16.63 5.52
CA GLY A 64 -12.05 -17.54 5.16
C GLY A 64 -11.71 -19.03 5.35
N MET A 65 -10.45 -19.42 5.21
CA MET A 65 -10.01 -20.80 5.49
C MET A 65 -9.78 -21.05 6.99
N LYS A 66 -9.32 -20.03 7.75
CA LYS A 66 -9.13 -20.13 9.21
C LYS A 66 -10.45 -20.21 9.98
N THR A 67 -11.56 -19.66 9.46
CA THR A 67 -12.87 -19.82 10.10
C THR A 67 -13.38 -21.27 10.13
N GLU A 68 -12.88 -22.16 9.26
CA GLU A 68 -13.24 -23.59 9.26
C GLU A 68 -12.29 -24.44 10.12
N SER A 69 -11.10 -23.94 10.46
CA SER A 69 -10.11 -24.64 11.27
C SER A 69 -9.81 -23.86 12.56
N VAL A 70 -10.30 -24.40 13.68
CA VAL A 70 -9.88 -24.15 15.08
C VAL A 70 -10.76 -23.18 15.88
N GLU A 71 -11.56 -23.78 16.76
CA GLU A 71 -12.06 -23.19 18.00
C GLU A 71 -10.94 -22.45 18.76
N GLY A 72 -11.12 -21.15 19.00
CA GLY A 72 -10.61 -20.54 20.24
C GLY A 72 -9.26 -19.83 20.24
N HIS A 73 -8.73 -19.33 19.12
CA HIS A 73 -7.68 -18.31 19.18
C HIS A 73 -7.97 -17.11 18.29
N SER A 74 -8.34 -16.00 18.94
CA SER A 74 -8.45 -14.66 18.37
C SER A 74 -7.16 -14.32 17.62
N VAL A 75 -7.18 -14.43 16.30
CA VAL A 75 -6.10 -13.93 15.45
C VAL A 75 -6.13 -12.43 15.61
N ALA A 76 -5.16 -11.91 16.38
CA ALA A 76 -5.02 -10.51 16.68
C ALA A 76 -5.21 -9.70 15.40
N PHE A 77 -6.13 -8.74 15.48
CA PHE A 77 -6.30 -7.66 14.52
C PHE A 77 -4.95 -6.94 14.40
N TYR A 78 -4.04 -7.44 13.57
CA TYR A 78 -2.83 -6.72 13.22
C TYR A 78 -3.29 -5.40 12.61
N ASP A 79 -2.94 -4.32 13.32
CA ASP A 79 -3.33 -2.95 13.04
C ASP A 79 -2.92 -2.63 11.60
N LEU A 80 -3.79 -1.95 10.85
CA LEU A 80 -3.50 -1.46 9.49
C LEU A 80 -2.18 -0.65 9.42
N LYS A 81 -1.69 -0.20 10.59
CA LYS A 81 -0.38 0.45 10.78
C LYS A 81 0.81 -0.46 10.47
N ASP A 82 0.72 -1.76 10.75
CA ASP A 82 1.84 -2.70 10.57
C ASP A 82 2.12 -3.03 9.10
N GLU A 83 1.14 -2.84 8.23
CA GLU A 83 1.22 -3.13 6.80
C GLU A 83 2.30 -2.30 6.09
N PHE A 84 2.53 -1.08 6.60
CA PHE A 84 3.49 -0.13 6.06
C PHE A 84 4.79 -0.05 6.86
N VAL A 85 4.92 -0.75 7.99
CA VAL A 85 6.11 -0.70 8.87
C VAL A 85 7.43 -0.87 8.12
N PRO A 86 7.60 -1.86 7.22
CA PRO A 86 8.85 -2.03 6.47
C PRO A 86 9.17 -0.89 5.51
N PHE A 87 8.20 -0.04 5.21
CA PHE A 87 8.30 1.03 4.21
C PHE A 87 8.27 2.42 4.86
N LEU A 88 8.17 2.53 6.19
CA LEU A 88 8.03 3.83 6.86
C LEU A 88 9.20 4.77 6.59
N ASP A 89 10.43 4.27 6.58
CA ASP A 89 11.63 5.08 6.28
C ASP A 89 11.57 5.65 4.86
N ILE A 90 11.18 4.81 3.89
CA ILE A 90 11.02 5.21 2.49
C ILE A 90 9.88 6.24 2.38
N ILE A 91 8.72 5.97 2.98
CA ILE A 91 7.57 6.87 2.96
C ILE A 91 7.93 8.23 3.58
N ALA A 92 8.72 8.24 4.66
CA ALA A 92 9.19 9.45 5.31
C ALA A 92 10.08 10.29 4.38
N GLU A 93 11.03 9.68 3.68
CA GLU A 93 11.89 10.38 2.71
C GLU A 93 11.06 11.15 1.66
N TYR A 94 10.03 10.51 1.11
CA TYR A 94 9.15 11.13 0.10
C TYR A 94 8.17 12.17 0.67
N ARG A 95 7.99 12.20 1.99
CA ARG A 95 7.19 13.22 2.68
C ARG A 95 7.96 14.53 2.82
N ASP A 96 9.25 14.46 3.16
CA ASP A 96 10.10 15.62 3.45
C ASP A 96 10.74 16.26 2.19
N ASP A 97 10.90 15.49 1.11
CA ASP A 97 11.61 15.96 -0.11
C ASP A 97 10.96 17.21 -0.75
N GLU A 98 9.65 17.41 -0.60
CA GLU A 98 8.98 18.61 -1.13
C GLU A 98 9.09 19.84 -0.23
N ASP A 99 9.20 19.70 1.09
CA ASP A 99 9.40 20.86 1.98
C ASP A 99 10.79 21.46 1.75
N VAL A 100 11.80 20.59 1.57
CA VAL A 100 13.17 20.99 1.23
C VAL A 100 13.26 21.60 -0.18
N ASN A 101 12.56 21.02 -1.18
CA ASN A 101 12.54 21.58 -2.53
C ASN A 101 11.78 22.91 -2.61
N ARG A 102 10.70 23.10 -1.84
CA ARG A 102 9.97 24.37 -1.75
C ARG A 102 10.81 25.46 -1.10
N ALA A 103 11.57 25.13 -0.06
CA ALA A 103 12.49 26.07 0.59
C ALA A 103 13.64 26.54 -0.32
N ARG A 104 14.10 25.68 -1.24
CA ARG A 104 15.19 26.01 -2.20
C ARG A 104 14.71 26.81 -3.42
N ARG A 105 13.45 26.65 -3.84
CA ARG A 105 12.89 27.38 -5.00
C ARG A 105 12.54 28.85 -4.71
N GLY A 106 12.51 29.28 -3.44
CA GLY A 106 12.13 30.65 -3.03
C GLY A 106 13.26 31.68 -2.90
N LYS A 107 14.52 31.32 -3.18
CA LYS A 107 15.68 32.22 -3.03
C LYS A 107 16.49 32.32 -4.32
N VAL A 108 15.89 32.88 -5.38
CA VAL A 108 16.67 33.55 -6.43
C VAL A 108 16.55 35.04 -6.16
N CYS A 109 17.51 35.58 -5.41
CA CYS A 109 17.73 37.01 -5.34
C CYS A 109 18.38 37.40 -6.67
N MET A 110 17.62 38.07 -7.55
CA MET A 110 18.24 38.80 -8.65
C MET A 110 18.94 40.03 -8.05
N ILE A 111 20.25 40.08 -8.20
CA ILE A 111 21.11 41.25 -7.90
C ILE A 111 21.56 41.82 -9.23
#